data_AF-A0A3M6TN83-F1
#
_entry.id   AF-A0A3M6TN83-F1
#
_cell.length_a   1.000
_cell.length_b   1.000
_cell.length_c   1.000
_cell.angle_alpha   90.00
_cell.angle_beta   90.00
_cell.angle_gamma   90.00
#
_symmetry.space_group_name_H-M   'P 1'
#
loop_
_entity.id
_entity.type
_entity.pdbx_description
1 polymer ?
#
loop_
_entity_poly.entity_id
_entity_poly.type
_entity_poly.pdbx_seq_one_letter_code
_entity_poly.pdbx_strand_id
1 'polypeptide(L)'
;TDISSKATQSVKSDIMNLSKKDHSIHFESVTKEVAQMFCQSYAPGMNVEMVDIDPSKDEQFPGIVDLRKELEEWKWIYGKTPRFSVTFSTTLSARHM
;
A
#
# COMPACT_ATOMS: atom_id res chain seq x y z
N THR A 1 10.43 18.24 -16.72
CA THR A 1 9.02 17.89 -16.93
C THR A 1 8.25 18.40 -15.75
N ASP A 2 7.44 19.41 -15.97
CA ASP A 2 6.70 20.04 -14.87
C ASP A 2 5.26 19.53 -14.91
N ILE A 3 4.80 19.03 -13.76
CA ILE A 3 3.45 18.47 -13.59
C ILE A 3 2.66 19.42 -12.69
N SER A 4 1.55 19.95 -13.20
CA SER A 4 0.58 20.73 -12.43
C SER A 4 -0.65 19.88 -12.13
N SER A 5 -0.98 19.65 -10.86
CA SER A 5 -2.08 18.79 -10.43
C SER A 5 -2.72 19.27 -9.12
N LYS A 6 -3.99 18.91 -8.91
CA LYS A 6 -4.70 19.08 -7.63
C LYS A 6 -4.76 17.79 -6.80
N ALA A 7 -3.93 16.81 -7.13
CA ALA A 7 -3.82 15.57 -6.35
C ALA A 7 -3.28 15.87 -4.94
N THR A 8 -3.70 15.05 -3.97
CA THR A 8 -3.19 15.11 -2.60
C THR A 8 -1.68 14.88 -2.60
N GLN A 9 -0.93 15.87 -2.12
CA GLN A 9 0.52 15.76 -2.03
C GLN A 9 0.94 14.93 -0.82
N SER A 10 1.99 14.14 -0.99
CA SER A 10 2.62 13.43 0.11
C SER A 10 3.39 14.39 1.02
N VAL A 11 3.33 14.16 2.33
CA VAL A 11 4.13 14.89 3.31
C VAL A 11 5.46 14.15 3.52
N LYS A 12 6.57 14.81 3.21
CA LYS A 12 7.91 14.24 3.44
C LYS A 12 8.18 14.14 4.95
N SER A 13 8.63 12.97 5.38
CA SER A 13 8.95 12.68 6.78
C SER A 13 10.23 11.85 6.86
N ASP A 14 11.00 12.04 7.94
CA ASP A 14 12.14 11.17 8.24
C ASP A 14 11.65 9.82 8.75
N ILE A 15 12.13 8.73 8.15
CA ILE A 15 11.71 7.37 8.48
C ILE A 15 12.88 6.48 8.89
N MET A 16 12.58 5.43 9.66
CA MET A 16 13.53 4.41 10.07
C MET A 16 12.81 3.06 10.25
N ASN A 17 13.44 1.98 9.81
CA ASN A 17 12.99 0.62 10.14
C ASN A 17 13.20 0.34 11.63
N LEU A 18 12.22 -0.29 12.28
CA LEU A 18 12.35 -0.70 13.70
C LEU A 18 13.59 -1.56 13.94
N SER A 19 13.92 -2.44 12.99
CA SER A 19 15.09 -3.30 13.01
C SER A 19 16.44 -2.55 13.02
N LYS A 20 16.48 -1.27 12.66
CA LYS A 20 17.67 -0.43 12.80
C LYS A 20 17.89 0.02 14.25
N LYS A 21 16.82 0.09 15.05
CA LYS A 21 16.88 0.45 16.47
C LYS A 21 17.17 -0.78 17.34
N ASP A 22 16.54 -1.91 16.99
CA ASP A 22 16.71 -3.19 17.67
C ASP A 22 16.56 -4.33 16.66
N HIS A 23 17.65 -5.08 16.46
CA HIS A 23 17.72 -6.16 15.47
C HIS A 23 16.87 -7.38 15.83
N SER A 24 16.41 -7.50 17.07
CA SER A 24 15.51 -8.59 17.50
C SER A 24 14.06 -8.39 17.07
N ILE A 25 13.70 -7.19 16.58
CA ILE A 25 12.36 -6.87 16.13
C ILE A 25 12.13 -7.42 14.72
N HIS A 26 11.22 -8.38 14.62
CA HIS A 26 10.78 -9.00 13.37
C HIS A 26 9.29 -8.78 13.13
N PHE A 27 8.85 -8.92 11.88
CA PHE A 27 7.45 -8.72 11.48
C PHE A 27 6.48 -9.53 12.35
N GLU A 28 6.78 -10.82 12.56
CA GLU A 28 5.96 -11.77 13.30
C GLU A 28 5.81 -11.39 14.78
N SER A 29 6.89 -10.86 15.38
CA SER A 29 6.84 -10.39 16.77
C SER A 29 5.97 -9.15 16.92
N VAL A 30 6.05 -8.22 15.97
CA VAL A 30 5.23 -6.99 15.99
C VAL A 30 3.76 -7.31 15.76
N THR A 31 3.43 -8.16 14.79
CA THR A 31 2.03 -8.52 14.51
C THR A 31 1.40 -9.25 15.69
N LYS A 32 2.12 -10.16 16.34
CA LYS A 32 1.65 -10.86 17.54
C LYS A 32 1.36 -9.89 18.68
N GLU A 33 2.28 -8.97 18.98
CA GLU A 33 2.11 -8.01 20.08
C GLU A 33 0.95 -7.03 19.79
N VAL A 34 0.78 -6.58 18.55
CA VAL A 34 -0.37 -5.74 18.15
C VAL A 34 -1.68 -6.50 18.31
N ALA A 35 -1.75 -7.75 17.87
CA ALA A 35 -2.95 -8.59 18.03
C ALA A 35 -3.26 -8.84 19.51
N GLN A 36 -2.25 -9.12 20.34
CA GLN A 36 -2.41 -9.31 21.77
C GLN A 36 -2.95 -8.05 22.45
N MET A 37 -2.38 -6.87 22.16
CA MET A 37 -2.85 -5.59 22.68
C MET A 37 -4.31 -5.31 22.30
N PHE A 38 -4.69 -5.61 21.06
CA PHE A 38 -6.08 -5.50 20.61
C PHE A 38 -6.99 -6.43 21.41
N CYS A 39 -6.62 -7.71 21.56
CA CYS A 39 -7.42 -8.69 22.30
C CYS A 39 -7.56 -8.35 23.78
N GLN A 40 -6.49 -7.87 24.42
CA GLN A 40 -6.56 -7.40 25.81
C GLN A 40 -7.55 -6.24 25.98
N SER A 41 -7.64 -5.36 24.99
CA SER A 41 -8.49 -4.17 25.04
C SER A 41 -9.96 -4.48 24.73
N TYR A 42 -10.23 -5.41 23.81
CA TYR A 42 -11.57 -5.61 23.24
C TYR A 42 -12.15 -7.02 23.44
N ALA A 43 -11.34 -7.97 23.90
CA ALA A 43 -11.71 -9.37 24.13
C ALA A 43 -11.12 -9.92 25.45
N PRO A 44 -11.20 -9.19 26.58
CA PRO A 44 -10.56 -9.61 27.82
C PRO A 44 -11.12 -10.95 28.31
N GLY A 45 -10.23 -11.88 28.64
CA GLY A 45 -10.60 -13.22 29.10
C GLY A 45 -11.02 -14.18 28.00
N MET A 46 -11.03 -13.77 26.73
CA MET A 46 -11.24 -14.68 25.60
C MET A 46 -9.91 -15.25 25.09
N ASN A 47 -9.92 -16.54 24.75
CA ASN A 47 -8.81 -17.15 24.02
C ASN A 47 -9.00 -16.91 22.52
N VAL A 48 -8.38 -15.84 22.01
CA VAL A 48 -8.45 -15.46 20.59
C VAL A 48 -7.24 -16.02 19.86
N GLU A 49 -7.49 -16.77 18.79
CA GLU A 49 -6.46 -17.34 17.93
C GLU A 49 -6.21 -16.43 16.72
N MET A 50 -4.94 -16.22 16.36
CA MET A 50 -4.58 -15.61 15.08
C MET A 50 -4.71 -16.66 13.98
N VAL A 51 -5.48 -16.34 12.95
CA VAL A 51 -5.73 -17.26 11.84
C VAL A 51 -5.11 -16.69 10.57
N ASP A 52 -4.31 -17.51 9.88
CA ASP A 52 -3.82 -17.19 8.55
C ASP A 52 -4.96 -17.28 7.54
N ILE A 53 -5.12 -16.22 6.75
CA ILE A 53 -6.17 -16.12 5.74
C ILE A 53 -5.52 -16.20 4.36
N ASP A 54 -6.10 -17.04 3.50
CA ASP A 54 -5.80 -17.06 2.06
C ASP A 54 -6.82 -16.18 1.31
N PRO A 55 -6.45 -14.95 0.90
CA PRO A 55 -7.38 -14.03 0.24
C PRO A 55 -7.64 -14.39 -1.23
N SER A 56 -7.13 -15.53 -1.74
CA SER A 56 -7.36 -15.96 -3.12
C SER A 56 -8.65 -16.77 -3.31
N LYS A 57 -9.32 -17.16 -2.22
CA LYS A 57 -10.49 -18.04 -2.24
C LYS A 57 -11.79 -17.23 -2.23
N ASP A 58 -12.45 -17.15 -3.37
CA ASP A 58 -13.74 -16.45 -3.48
C ASP A 58 -14.85 -17.11 -2.66
N GLU A 59 -14.78 -18.44 -2.49
CA GLU A 59 -15.76 -19.16 -1.66
C GLU A 59 -15.70 -18.74 -0.19
N GLN A 60 -14.52 -18.32 0.29
CA GLN A 60 -14.31 -17.82 1.65
C GLN A 60 -14.59 -16.31 1.75
N PHE A 61 -14.34 -15.58 0.67
CA PHE A 61 -14.50 -14.13 0.59
C PHE A 61 -15.22 -13.75 -0.72
N PRO A 62 -16.56 -13.88 -0.78
CA PRO A 62 -17.30 -13.68 -2.02
C PRO A 62 -17.04 -12.30 -2.62
N GLY A 63 -16.58 -12.28 -3.88
CA GLY A 63 -16.24 -11.07 -4.61
C GLY A 63 -14.80 -10.57 -4.44
N ILE A 64 -13.95 -11.26 -3.66
CA ILE A 64 -12.53 -10.87 -3.49
C ILE A 64 -11.77 -10.95 -4.81
N VAL A 65 -12.12 -11.92 -5.67
CA VAL A 65 -11.45 -12.10 -6.97
C VAL A 65 -11.77 -10.93 -7.90
N ASP A 66 -13.02 -10.49 -7.92
CA ASP A 66 -13.42 -9.36 -8.77
C ASP A 66 -12.90 -8.03 -8.22
N LEU A 67 -12.87 -7.86 -6.90
CA LEU A 67 -12.21 -6.72 -6.26
C LEU A 67 -10.72 -6.68 -6.61
N ARG A 68 -10.03 -7.82 -6.54
CA ARG A 68 -8.61 -7.93 -6.93
C ARG A 68 -8.42 -7.50 -8.38
N LYS A 69 -9.25 -8.01 -9.30
CA LYS A 69 -9.18 -7.63 -10.72
C LYS A 69 -9.32 -6.12 -10.87
N GLU A 70 -10.33 -5.50 -10.25
CA GLU A 70 -10.52 -4.04 -10.30
C GLU A 70 -9.30 -3.29 -9.78
N LEU A 71 -8.76 -3.68 -8.62
CA LEU A 71 -7.60 -3.02 -8.00
C LEU A 71 -6.31 -3.15 -8.84
N GLU A 72 -6.19 -4.20 -9.65
CA GLU A 72 -5.07 -4.42 -10.57
C GLU A 72 -5.25 -3.69 -11.92
N GLU A 73 -6.45 -3.19 -12.24
CA GLU A 73 -6.69 -2.50 -13.50
C GLU A 73 -5.89 -1.20 -13.60
N TRP A 74 -5.36 -0.92 -14.79
CA TRP A 74 -4.73 0.38 -15.10
C TRP A 74 -5.68 1.55 -14.81
N LYS A 75 -6.98 1.35 -15.07
CA LYS A 75 -8.02 2.34 -14.80
C LYS A 75 -8.11 2.69 -13.31
N TRP A 76 -7.88 1.72 -12.43
CA TRP A 76 -7.81 1.95 -10.99
C TRP A 76 -6.49 2.60 -10.60
N ILE A 77 -5.36 1.98 -10.94
CA ILE A 77 -4.02 2.39 -10.50
C ILE A 77 -3.66 3.79 -11.01
N TYR A 78 -3.96 4.08 -12.28
CA TYR A 78 -3.56 5.32 -12.95
C TYR A 78 -4.76 6.14 -13.40
N GLY A 79 -5.82 5.50 -13.91
CA GLY A 79 -7.00 6.19 -14.44
C GLY A 79 -7.77 7.02 -13.42
N LYS A 80 -7.59 6.75 -12.12
CA LYS A 80 -8.16 7.55 -11.02
C LYS A 80 -7.32 8.79 -10.65
N THR A 81 -6.16 9.01 -11.29
CA THR A 81 -5.31 10.18 -11.03
C THR A 81 -6.10 11.47 -11.33
N PRO A 82 -6.19 12.43 -10.38
CA PRO A 82 -6.83 13.72 -10.63
C PRO A 82 -6.23 14.44 -11.83
N ARG A 83 -7.05 15.26 -12.52
CA ARG A 83 -6.61 16.00 -13.71
C ARG A 83 -5.29 16.74 -13.46
N PHE A 84 -4.37 16.60 -14.40
CA PHE A 84 -3.07 17.24 -14.38
C PHE A 84 -2.66 17.73 -15.77
N SER A 85 -1.71 18.65 -15.82
CA SER A 85 -1.08 19.13 -17.05
C SER A 85 0.42 18.85 -16.98
N VAL A 86 1.00 18.47 -18.11
CA VAL A 86 2.44 18.19 -18.24
C VAL A 86 3.05 19.15 -19.24
N THR A 87 4.09 19.85 -18.83
CA THR A 87 4.93 20.63 -19.75
C THR A 87 6.22 19.85 -20.01
N PHE A 88 6.48 19.56 -21.28
CA PHE A 88 7.67 18.86 -21.74
C PHE A 88 8.34 19.64 -22.87
N SER A 89 9.67 19.70 -22.84
CA SER A 89 10.51 20.33 -23.85
C SER A 89 11.67 19.39 -24.18
N THR A 90 11.96 19.21 -25.47
CA THR A 90 13.12 18.43 -25.93
C THR A 90 13.84 19.16 -27.06
N THR A 91 15.13 18.90 -27.21
CA THR A 91 15.94 19.40 -28.32
C THR A 91 16.03 18.31 -29.38
N LEU A 92 15.57 18.60 -30.60
CA LEU A 92 15.73 17.71 -31.73
C LEU A 92 17.08 18.02 -32.40
N SER A 93 18.05 17.11 -32.28
CA SER A 93 19.29 17.19 -33.04
C SER A 93 19.07 16.64 -34.45
N ALA A 94 19.22 17.48 -35.47
CA ALA A 94 19.25 17.04 -36.86
C ALA A 94 20.57 16.30 -37.13
N ARG A 95 20.50 15.00 -37.48
CA ARG A 95 21.63 14.30 -38.08
C ARG A 95 21.65 14.69 -39.56
N HIS A 96 22.73 15.34 -40.01
CA HIS A 96 23.02 15.43 -41.44
C HIS A 96 23.36 14.03 -41.96
N MET A 97 22.55 13.50 -42.86
CA MET A 97 22.89 12.46 -43.83
C MET A 97 22.28 12.84 -45.17
#